data_AF-A0A2R6AH41-F1
#
_entry.id   AF-A0A2R6AH41-F1
#
_cell.length_a   1.000
_cell.length_b   1.000
_cell.length_c   1.000
_cell.angle_alpha   90.00
_cell.angle_beta   90.00
_cell.angle_gamma   90.00
#
_symmetry.space_group_name_H-M   'P 1'
#
loop_
_entity.id
_entity.type
_entity.pdbx_description
1 polymer ?
#
loop_
_entity_poly.entity_id
_entity_poly.type
_entity_poly.pdbx_seq_one_letter_code
_entity_poly.pdbx_strand_id
1 'polypeptide(L)' 'MGEGENRAEVTLVEYSNSEAVVYIRAGEVELRALSFGRSVVREGETVDFRVQESGVYLFDERGQLLKAHG' A
#
# COMPACT_ATOMS: atom_id res chain seq x y z
N MET A 1 1.26 15.87 4.80
CA MET A 1 0.53 14.58 4.67
C MET A 1 -0.83 14.94 4.13
N GLY A 2 -1.17 14.47 2.93
CA GLY A 2 -2.38 14.92 2.22
C GLY A 2 -3.65 14.42 2.90
N GLU A 3 -4.65 15.29 2.98
CA GLU A 3 -5.97 15.06 3.60
C GLU A 3 -6.91 14.23 2.70
N GLY A 4 -6.36 13.32 1.89
CA GLY A 4 -7.14 12.46 1.01
C GLY A 4 -7.54 11.16 1.69
N GLU A 5 -8.76 10.67 1.42
CA GLU A 5 -9.10 9.28 1.72
C GLU A 5 -8.11 8.36 1.00
N ASN A 6 -7.47 7.45 1.73
CA ASN A 6 -6.53 6.48 1.18
C ASN A 6 -7.31 5.42 0.39
N ARG A 7 -7.78 5.79 -0.80
CA ARG A 7 -8.50 4.93 -1.73
C ARG A 7 -7.63 4.59 -2.93
N ALA A 8 -7.71 3.34 -3.36
CA ALA A 8 -6.94 2.85 -4.49
C ALA A 8 -7.68 1.76 -5.26
N GLU A 9 -7.44 1.71 -6.57
CA GLU A 9 -7.91 0.62 -7.43
C GLU A 9 -6.96 -0.57 -7.33
N VAL A 10 -7.48 -1.77 -7.19
CA VAL A 10 -6.69 -3.01 -7.20
C VAL A 10 -6.33 -3.37 -8.64
N THR A 11 -5.05 -3.44 -8.95
CA THR A 11 -4.54 -3.72 -10.30
C THR A 11 -4.10 -5.16 -10.48
N LEU A 12 -3.73 -5.86 -9.40
CA LEU A 12 -3.32 -7.26 -9.42
C LEU A 12 -3.43 -7.86 -8.00
N VAL A 13 -3.72 -9.17 -7.92
CA VAL A 13 -3.68 -9.91 -6.66
C VAL A 13 -2.91 -11.22 -6.85
N GLU A 14 -1.87 -11.43 -6.04
CA GLU A 14 -1.11 -12.67 -5.99
C GLU A 14 -1.42 -13.41 -4.69
N TYR A 15 -2.09 -14.55 -4.80
CA TYR A 15 -2.47 -15.37 -3.64
C TYR A 15 -1.36 -16.36 -3.27
N SER A 16 -1.02 -16.44 -1.98
CA SER A 16 -0.08 -17.39 -1.41
C SER A 16 -0.64 -17.98 -0.11
N ASN A 17 -1.36 -19.10 -0.23
CA ASN A 17 -2.00 -19.81 0.88
C ASN A 17 -2.89 -18.89 1.77
N SER A 18 -2.36 -18.43 2.90
CA SER A 18 -3.04 -17.59 3.90
C SER A 18 -2.80 -16.09 3.71
N GLU A 19 -2.01 -15.71 2.72
CA GLU A 19 -1.60 -14.34 2.45
C GLU A 19 -1.89 -13.98 1.00
N ALA A 20 -2.07 -12.69 0.74
CA ALA A 20 -2.11 -12.16 -0.62
C ALA A 20 -1.27 -10.90 -0.73
N VAL A 21 -0.51 -10.78 -1.81
CA VAL A 21 0.08 -9.50 -2.22
C VAL A 21 -0.94 -8.81 -3.10
N VAL A 22 -1.36 -7.62 -2.69
CA VAL A 22 -2.34 -6.79 -3.41
C VAL A 22 -1.60 -5.59 -3.99
N TYR A 23 -1.67 -5.44 -5.31
CA TYR A 23 -1.14 -4.27 -6.01
C TYR A 23 -2.28 -3.27 -6.15
N ILE A 24 -2.05 -2.04 -5.73
CA ILE A 24 -3.05 -0.97 -5.73
C ILE A 24 -2.51 0.29 -6.39
N ARG A 25 -3.36 1.01 -7.11
CA ARG A 25 -3.06 2.30 -7.73
C ARG A 25 -3.79 3.42 -7.01
N ALA A 26 -3.02 4.34 -6.43
CA ALA A 26 -3.52 5.54 -5.76
C ALA A 26 -3.04 6.78 -6.52
N GLY A 27 -3.91 7.34 -7.36
CA GLY A 27 -3.52 8.40 -8.30
C GLY A 27 -2.48 7.89 -9.30
N GLU A 28 -1.32 8.55 -9.35
CA GLU A 28 -0.21 8.19 -10.26
C GLU A 28 0.79 7.20 -9.64
N VAL A 29 0.58 6.78 -8.39
CA VAL A 29 1.51 5.91 -7.65
C VAL A 29 0.96 4.48 -7.59
N GLU A 30 1.82 3.51 -7.90
CA GLU A 30 1.56 2.10 -7.65
C GLU A 30 2.19 1.67 -6.32
N LEU A 31 1.38 1.01 -5.49
CA LEU A 31 1.75 0.50 -4.18
C LEU A 31 1.49 -1.00 -4.12
N ARG A 32 2.23 -1.68 -3.24
CA ARG A 32 1.98 -3.08 -2.87
C ARG A 32 1.65 -3.18 -1.39
N ALA A 33 0.61 -3.93 -1.07
CA ALA A 33 0.18 -4.19 0.30
C ALA A 33 0.13 -5.71 0.56
N LEU A 34 0.46 -6.10 1.78
CA LEU A 34 0.24 -7.46 2.25
C LEU A 34 -1.13 -7.53 2.91
N SER A 35 -1.99 -8.40 2.38
CA SER A 35 -3.29 -8.72 2.98
C SER A 35 -3.16 -10.05 3.73
N PHE A 36 -3.46 -10.00 5.02
CA PHE A 36 -3.46 -11.17 5.90
C PHE A 36 -4.90 -11.59 6.21
N GLY A 37 -5.19 -12.89 6.10
CA GLY A 37 -6.50 -13.45 6.44
C GLY A 37 -7.43 -13.70 5.24
N ARG A 38 -8.71 -13.96 5.51
CA ARG A 38 -9.71 -14.40 4.50
C ARG A 38 -10.32 -13.25 3.67
N SER A 39 -9.69 -12.08 3.63
CA SER A 39 -10.20 -10.96 2.84
C SER A 39 -9.96 -11.24 1.36
N VAL A 40 -11.05 -11.54 0.64
CA VAL A 40 -11.01 -11.75 -0.82
C VAL A 40 -11.05 -10.38 -1.48
N VAL A 41 -9.96 -9.99 -2.12
CA VAL A 41 -9.83 -8.74 -2.88
C VAL A 41 -9.77 -9.09 -4.36
N ARG A 42 -10.40 -8.28 -5.22
CA ARG A 42 -10.46 -8.55 -6.67
C ARG A 42 -9.84 -7.42 -7.48
N GLU A 43 -9.26 -7.77 -8.62
CA GLU A 43 -8.83 -6.80 -9.63
C GLU A 43 -10.01 -5.92 -10.07
N GLY A 44 -9.76 -4.61 -10.21
CA GLY A 44 -10.75 -3.58 -10.51
C GLY A 44 -11.57 -3.09 -9.31
N GLU A 45 -11.40 -3.69 -8.13
CA GLU A 45 -12.06 -3.23 -6.91
C GLU A 45 -11.41 -1.95 -6.38
N THR A 46 -12.21 -1.02 -5.84
CA THR A 46 -11.69 0.11 -5.07
C THR A 46 -11.64 -0.25 -3.60
N VAL A 47 -10.47 -0.13 -2.98
CA VAL A 47 -10.25 -0.46 -1.58
C VAL A 47 -9.77 0.76 -0.79
N ASP A 48 -10.14 0.80 0.49
CA ASP A 48 -9.54 1.69 1.46
C ASP A 48 -8.26 1.04 2.01
N PHE A 49 -7.17 1.79 2.13
CA PHE A 49 -5.92 1.32 2.73
C PHE A 49 -5.45 2.26 3.84
N ARG A 50 -4.53 1.77 4.67
CA ARG A 50 -3.91 2.58 5.72
C ARG A 50 -2.41 2.42 5.70
N VAL A 51 -1.70 3.54 5.66
CA VAL A 51 -0.27 3.56 5.89
C VAL A 51 -0.02 3.48 7.39
N GLN A 52 0.79 2.51 7.81
CA GLN A 52 1.25 2.42 9.18
C GLN A 52 2.37 3.43 9.39
N GLU A 53 2.12 4.49 10.17
CA GLU A 53 3.08 5.59 10.37
C GLU A 53 4.43 5.10 10.89
N SER A 54 4.45 4.09 11.76
CA SER A 54 5.68 3.48 12.29
C SER A 54 6.53 2.75 11.22
N GLY A 55 6.01 2.60 10.00
CA GLY A 55 6.70 2.01 8.85
C GLY A 55 7.08 3.04 7.78
N VAL A 56 6.98 4.35 8.08
CA VAL A 56 7.26 5.42 7.12
C VAL A 56 8.69 5.92 7.27
N TYR A 57 9.42 5.89 6.16
CA TYR A 57 10.79 6.35 6.04
C TYR A 57 10.88 7.43 4.96
N LEU A 58 11.58 8.52 5.25
CA LEU A 58 11.79 9.63 4.34
C LEU A 58 13.25 9.63 3.88
N PHE A 59 13.48 9.67 2.58
CA PHE A 59 14.81 9.71 1.96
C PHE A 59 14.96 10.97 1.12
N ASP A 60 16.20 11.45 0.96
CA ASP A 60 16.51 12.49 -0.02
C ASP A 60 16.69 11.91 -1.43
N GLU A 61 16.94 12.79 -2.40
CA GLU A 61 17.14 12.42 -3.82
C GLU A 61 18.38 11.53 -4.05
N ARG A 62 19.31 11.48 -3.09
CA ARG A 62 20.50 10.62 -3.13
C ARG A 62 20.27 9.28 -2.43
N GLY A 63 19.06 9.05 -1.91
CA GLY A 63 18.70 7.86 -1.16
C GLY A 63 19.18 7.87 0.29
N GLN A 64 19.62 9.01 0.83
CA GLN A 64 20.02 9.14 2.23
C GLN A 64 18.78 9.27 3.12
N LEU A 65 18.71 8.47 4.19
CA LEU A 65 17.62 8.52 5.16
C LEU A 65 17.62 9.88 5.89
N LEU A 66 16.52 10.60 5.78
CA LEU A 66 16.27 11.88 6.47
C LEU A 66 15.50 11.67 7.78
N LYS A 67 14.52 10.77 7.78
CA LYS A 67 13.66 10.52 8.95
C LYS A 67 13.07 9.11 8.93
N ALA A 68 13.08 8.45 10.08
CA ALA A 68 12.22 7.31 10.37
C ALA A 68 11.12 7.77 11.33
N HIS A 69 9.86 7.44 11.03
CA HIS A 69 8.77 7.56 11.99
C HIS A 69 8.69 6.21 12.72
N GLY A 70 9.00 6.21 14.02
CA GLY A 70 9.00 5.03 14.90
C GLY A 70 8.58 5.41 16.32
#